data_AF-A0A7S3J8X0-F1
#
_entry.id   AF-A0A7S3J8X0-F1
#
_cell.length_a   1.000
_cell.length_b   1.000
_cell.length_c   1.000
_cell.angle_alpha   90.00
_cell.angle_beta   90.00
_cell.angle_gamma   90.00
#
_symmetry.space_group_name_H-M   'P 1'
#
loop_
_entity.id
_entity.type
_entity.pdbx_description
1 polymer ?
#
loop_
_entity_poly.entity_id
_entity_poly.type
_entity_poly.pdbx_seq_one_letter_code
_entity_poly.pdbx_strand_id
1 'polypeptide(L)'
;VTEHSRINKDISDLYKHVTLLEENKPRVYAMYERRRDLLQPIVDCINPESYEVIWSELSVDLVNILHELFDLKYEELKVAKKMPKKAQFDLLNEYGKGAIRHALNLTRKLETVKSTEDRDSYIQAIINQRLAIGKIYSKLYDKDRKQVIEYYLKSL
;
A
#
# COMPACT_ATOMS: atom_id res chain seq x y z
N VAL A 1 23.20 -1.29 5.66
CA VAL A 1 21.79 -0.82 5.53
C VAL A 1 21.33 -0.92 4.08
N THR A 2 22.01 -0.28 3.13
CA THR A 2 21.63 -0.28 1.70
C THR A 2 21.61 -1.66 1.03
N GLU A 3 22.61 -2.52 1.26
CA GLU A 3 22.64 -3.87 0.67
C GLU A 3 21.51 -4.77 1.18
N HIS A 4 21.30 -4.81 2.49
CA HIS A 4 20.20 -5.56 3.10
C HIS A 4 18.83 -5.09 2.58
N SER A 5 18.63 -3.77 2.44
CA SER A 5 17.40 -3.22 1.85
C SER A 5 17.20 -3.63 0.39
N ARG A 6 18.28 -3.69 -0.40
CA ARG A 6 18.23 -4.16 -1.80
C ARG A 6 17.90 -5.64 -1.89
N ILE A 7 18.54 -6.48 -1.08
CA ILE A 7 18.25 -7.92 -1.05
C ILE A 7 16.77 -8.18 -0.70
N ASN A 8 16.22 -7.49 0.31
CA ASN A 8 14.81 -7.65 0.66
C ASN A 8 13.86 -7.14 -0.43
N LYS A 9 14.26 -6.08 -1.15
CA LYS A 9 13.54 -5.63 -2.34
C LYS A 9 13.55 -6.70 -3.43
N ASP A 10 14.70 -7.27 -3.76
CA ASP A 10 14.83 -8.31 -4.79
C ASP A 10 14.00 -9.55 -4.45
N ILE A 11 14.00 -9.97 -3.18
CA ILE A 11 13.15 -11.07 -2.71
C ILE A 11 11.66 -10.71 -2.82
N SER A 12 11.29 -9.47 -2.49
CA SER A 12 9.92 -8.99 -2.65
C SER A 12 9.49 -8.96 -4.12
N ASP A 13 10.38 -8.52 -5.02
CA ASP A 13 10.13 -8.48 -6.46
C ASP A 13 10.03 -9.90 -7.06
N LEU A 14 10.83 -10.85 -6.57
CA LEU A 14 10.64 -12.26 -6.91
C LEU A 14 9.24 -12.75 -6.53
N TYR A 15 8.79 -12.48 -5.30
CA TYR A 15 7.43 -12.82 -4.90
C TYR A 15 6.37 -12.13 -5.78
N LYS A 16 6.57 -10.86 -6.14
CA LYS A 16 5.67 -10.13 -7.05
C LYS A 16 5.48 -10.89 -8.36
N HIS A 17 6.57 -11.37 -8.96
CA HIS A 17 6.52 -12.11 -10.22
C HIS A 17 5.91 -13.50 -10.06
N VAL A 18 6.25 -14.22 -9.00
CA VAL A 18 5.69 -15.55 -8.72
C VAL A 18 4.18 -15.48 -8.46
N THR A 19 3.70 -14.44 -7.76
CA THR A 19 2.28 -14.24 -7.49
C THR A 19 1.44 -14.15 -8.77
N LEU A 20 1.99 -13.61 -9.87
CA LEU A 20 1.28 -13.53 -11.16
C LEU A 20 0.97 -14.91 -11.77
N LEU A 21 1.72 -15.94 -11.37
CA LEU A 21 1.58 -17.32 -11.84
C LEU A 21 0.81 -18.21 -10.86
N GLU A 22 0.43 -17.69 -9.68
CA GLU A 22 -0.21 -18.48 -8.63
C GLU A 22 -1.74 -18.30 -8.65
N GLU A 23 -2.45 -19.39 -8.86
CA GLU A 23 -3.93 -19.41 -8.91
C GLU A 23 -4.55 -19.58 -7.52
N ASN A 24 -3.80 -20.17 -6.58
CA ASN A 24 -4.29 -20.43 -5.24
C ASN A 24 -4.32 -19.13 -4.41
N LYS A 25 -5.51 -18.55 -4.24
CA LYS A 25 -5.72 -17.30 -3.49
C LYS A 25 -5.09 -17.29 -2.08
N PRO A 26 -5.20 -18.33 -1.23
CA PRO A 26 -4.48 -18.38 0.04
C PRO A 26 -2.97 -18.23 -0.08
N ARG A 27 -2.35 -18.83 -1.11
CA ARG A 27 -0.91 -18.67 -1.37
C ARG A 27 -0.57 -17.27 -1.87
N VAL A 28 -1.37 -16.71 -2.78
CA VAL A 28 -1.24 -15.31 -3.23
C VAL A 28 -1.24 -14.37 -2.02
N TYR A 29 -2.22 -14.54 -1.11
CA TYR A 29 -2.32 -13.75 0.12
C TYR A 29 -1.05 -13.88 0.98
N ALA A 30 -0.58 -15.12 1.21
CA ALA A 30 0.62 -15.37 1.99
C ALA A 30 1.88 -14.77 1.34
N MET A 31 1.97 -14.73 0.02
CA MET A 31 3.07 -14.07 -0.70
C MET A 31 3.04 -12.56 -0.48
N TYR A 32 1.88 -11.91 -0.57
CA TYR A 32 1.76 -10.48 -0.27
C TYR A 32 2.09 -10.14 1.18
N GLU A 33 1.63 -10.95 2.15
CA GLU A 33 2.00 -10.77 3.57
C GLU A 33 3.51 -10.86 3.77
N ARG A 34 4.19 -11.86 3.17
CA ARG A 34 5.66 -11.96 3.23
C ARG A 34 6.35 -10.75 2.63
N ARG A 35 5.86 -10.24 1.50
CA ARG A 35 6.40 -9.02 0.89
C ARG A 35 6.25 -7.81 1.82
N ARG A 36 5.09 -7.66 2.48
CA ARG A 36 4.89 -6.62 3.50
C ARG A 36 5.89 -6.78 4.64
N ASP A 37 6.02 -7.98 5.19
CA ASP A 37 6.90 -8.26 6.33
C ASP A 37 8.38 -8.02 6.02
N LEU A 38 8.79 -8.18 4.76
CA LEU A 38 10.14 -7.84 4.28
C LEU A 38 10.37 -6.33 4.17
N LEU A 39 9.40 -5.56 3.64
CA LEU A 39 9.62 -4.16 3.29
C LEU A 39 9.19 -3.17 4.39
N GLN A 40 8.10 -3.45 5.10
CA GLN A 40 7.53 -2.55 6.12
C GLN A 40 8.55 -2.14 7.18
N PRO A 41 9.32 -3.05 7.82
CA PRO A 41 10.28 -2.66 8.86
C PRO A 41 11.39 -1.76 8.31
N ILE A 42 11.73 -1.91 7.03
CA ILE A 42 12.79 -1.11 6.38
C ILE A 42 12.27 0.29 6.11
N VAL A 43 11.07 0.41 5.53
CA VAL A 43 10.42 1.69 5.23
C VAL A 43 10.20 2.52 6.50
N ASP A 44 9.81 1.87 7.60
CA ASP A 44 9.55 2.55 8.87
C ASP A 44 10.82 3.04 9.59
N CYS A 45 11.97 2.40 9.34
CA CYS A 45 13.22 2.71 10.05
C CYS A 45 14.22 3.53 9.23
N ILE A 46 14.19 3.45 7.89
CA ILE A 46 15.17 4.15 7.05
C ILE A 46 14.88 5.65 7.01
N ASN A 47 15.92 6.47 7.12
CA ASN A 47 15.78 7.92 7.05
C ASN A 47 15.46 8.36 5.61
N PRO A 48 14.29 8.96 5.34
CA PRO A 48 13.89 9.36 3.99
C PRO A 48 14.73 10.50 3.41
N GLU A 49 15.40 11.31 4.23
CA GLU A 49 16.25 12.41 3.75
C GLU A 49 17.62 11.92 3.27
N SER A 50 18.20 10.94 3.97
CA SER A 50 19.51 10.38 3.62
C SER A 50 19.44 9.31 2.53
N TYR A 51 18.27 8.71 2.33
CA TYR A 51 18.06 7.56 1.46
C TYR A 51 16.82 7.73 0.57
N GLU A 52 16.62 8.93 0.02
CA GLU A 52 15.40 9.33 -0.68
C GLU A 52 14.95 8.35 -1.77
N VAL A 53 15.87 7.96 -2.66
CA VAL A 53 15.56 7.08 -3.81
C VAL A 53 15.04 5.71 -3.33
N ILE A 54 15.83 5.03 -2.49
CA ILE A 54 15.47 3.69 -2.01
C ILE A 54 14.25 3.74 -1.07
N TRP A 55 14.11 4.78 -0.25
CA TRP A 55 12.92 4.94 0.58
C TRP A 55 11.66 5.14 -0.27
N SER A 56 11.74 5.94 -1.33
CA SER A 56 10.61 6.21 -2.22
C SER A 56 10.20 4.94 -2.99
N GLU A 57 11.15 4.22 -3.56
CA GLU A 57 10.90 2.94 -4.24
C GLU A 57 10.24 1.92 -3.31
N LEU A 58 10.81 1.71 -2.12
CA LEU A 58 10.28 0.77 -1.14
C LEU A 58 8.89 1.20 -0.63
N SER A 59 8.66 2.51 -0.47
CA SER A 59 7.37 3.05 -0.06
C SER A 59 6.30 2.84 -1.13
N VAL A 60 6.62 3.03 -2.41
CA VAL A 60 5.71 2.72 -3.52
C VAL A 60 5.32 1.25 -3.50
N ASP A 61 6.31 0.35 -3.40
CA ASP A 61 6.04 -1.09 -3.36
C ASP A 61 5.19 -1.49 -2.15
N LEU A 62 5.47 -0.92 -0.98
CA LEU A 62 4.72 -1.18 0.24
C LEU A 62 3.26 -0.72 0.13
N VAL A 63 3.01 0.48 -0.41
CA VAL A 63 1.64 0.96 -0.63
C VAL A 63 0.89 0.02 -1.57
N ASN A 64 1.52 -0.40 -2.67
CA ASN A 64 0.91 -1.34 -3.61
C ASN A 64 0.59 -2.69 -2.92
N ILE A 65 1.50 -3.22 -2.12
CA ILE A 65 1.29 -4.47 -1.36
C ILE A 65 0.09 -4.33 -0.41
N LEU A 66 0.03 -3.24 0.36
CA LEU A 66 -1.07 -3.00 1.31
C LEU A 66 -2.41 -2.79 0.59
N HIS A 67 -2.41 -2.15 -0.58
CA HIS A 67 -3.60 -2.01 -1.41
C HIS A 67 -4.08 -3.38 -1.95
N GLU A 68 -3.17 -4.23 -2.42
CA GLU A 68 -3.51 -5.59 -2.88
C GLU A 68 -4.05 -6.46 -1.74
N LEU A 69 -3.43 -6.41 -0.55
CA LEU A 69 -3.93 -7.11 0.64
C LEU A 69 -5.33 -6.62 1.04
N PHE A 70 -5.57 -5.31 0.96
CA PHE A 70 -6.88 -4.73 1.19
C PHE A 70 -7.92 -5.24 0.18
N ASP A 71 -7.62 -5.21 -1.12
CA ASP A 71 -8.55 -5.67 -2.16
C ASP A 71 -8.82 -7.17 -2.08
N LEU A 72 -7.79 -7.99 -1.85
CA LEU A 72 -7.95 -9.43 -1.62
C LEU A 72 -8.85 -9.70 -0.42
N LYS A 73 -8.64 -8.97 0.68
CA LYS A 73 -9.47 -9.14 1.88
C LYS A 73 -10.90 -8.65 1.66
N TYR A 74 -11.07 -7.53 0.97
CA TYR A 74 -12.37 -6.99 0.64
C TYR A 74 -13.19 -7.98 -0.20
N GLU A 75 -12.59 -8.56 -1.23
CA GLU A 75 -13.25 -9.56 -2.07
C GLU A 75 -13.55 -10.86 -1.30
N GLU A 76 -12.64 -11.32 -0.43
CA GLU A 76 -12.92 -12.45 0.49
C GLU A 76 -14.17 -12.20 1.34
N LEU A 77 -14.29 -11.00 1.91
CA LEU A 77 -15.42 -10.63 2.76
C LEU A 77 -16.73 -10.47 1.98
N LYS A 78 -16.65 -9.94 0.75
CA LYS A 78 -17.80 -9.72 -0.12
C LYS A 78 -18.46 -11.03 -0.57
N VAL A 79 -17.67 -12.07 -0.81
CA VAL A 79 -18.18 -13.40 -1.23
C VAL A 79 -18.40 -14.38 -0.08
N ALA A 80 -18.18 -13.94 1.17
CA ALA A 80 -18.31 -14.78 2.34
C ALA A 80 -19.77 -15.25 2.52
N LYS A 81 -19.97 -16.58 2.57
CA LYS A 81 -21.30 -17.19 2.79
C LYS A 81 -21.88 -16.88 4.19
N LYS A 82 -21.02 -16.57 5.15
CA LYS A 82 -21.38 -16.22 6.53
C LYS A 82 -21.02 -14.76 6.77
N MET A 83 -21.79 -14.10 7.63
CA MET A 83 -21.48 -12.75 8.09
C MET A 83 -20.03 -12.72 8.63
N PRO A 84 -19.16 -11.87 8.07
CA PRO A 84 -17.79 -11.76 8.55
C PRO A 84 -17.73 -11.31 10.00
N LYS A 85 -16.73 -11.82 10.73
CA LYS A 85 -16.48 -11.41 12.11
C LYS A 85 -15.85 -10.02 12.14
N LYS A 86 -16.07 -9.29 13.23
CA LYS A 86 -15.45 -7.98 13.49
C LYS A 86 -13.93 -7.98 13.22
N ALA A 87 -13.21 -8.99 13.70
CA ALA A 87 -11.77 -9.12 13.49
C ALA A 87 -11.35 -9.14 12.02
N GLN A 88 -12.20 -9.64 11.10
CA GLN A 88 -11.87 -9.64 9.67
C GLN A 88 -12.05 -8.25 9.06
N PHE A 89 -13.02 -7.46 9.54
CA PHE A 89 -13.15 -6.04 9.18
C PHE A 89 -12.05 -5.18 9.79
N ASP A 90 -11.63 -5.47 11.02
CA ASP A 90 -10.52 -4.78 11.67
C ASP A 90 -9.22 -5.00 10.87
N LEU A 91 -8.96 -6.22 10.41
CA LEU A 91 -7.82 -6.54 9.55
C LEU A 91 -7.90 -5.87 8.17
N LEU A 92 -9.08 -5.87 7.53
CA LEU A 92 -9.31 -5.12 6.29
C LEU A 92 -8.95 -3.63 6.49
N ASN A 93 -9.46 -3.03 7.57
CA ASN A 93 -9.21 -1.64 7.88
C ASN A 93 -7.74 -1.37 8.23
N GLU A 94 -7.03 -2.32 8.83
CA GLU A 94 -5.60 -2.22 9.09
C GLU A 94 -4.79 -2.07 7.80
N TYR A 95 -5.04 -2.92 6.79
CA TYR A 95 -4.40 -2.81 5.48
C TYR A 95 -4.72 -1.48 4.81
N GLY A 96 -6.00 -1.10 4.80
CA GLY A 96 -6.44 0.14 4.16
C GLY A 96 -5.81 1.37 4.80
N LYS A 97 -5.88 1.48 6.13
CA LYS A 97 -5.28 2.60 6.88
C LYS A 97 -3.75 2.60 6.76
N GLY A 98 -3.12 1.43 6.71
CA GLY A 98 -1.70 1.28 6.44
C GLY A 98 -1.33 1.88 5.09
N ALA A 99 -1.96 1.42 4.01
CA ALA A 99 -1.73 1.91 2.65
C ALA A 99 -1.91 3.44 2.57
N ILE A 100 -2.99 3.96 3.14
CA ILE A 100 -3.28 5.41 3.16
C ILE A 100 -2.16 6.18 3.86
N ARG A 101 -1.73 5.73 5.04
CA ARG A 101 -0.67 6.39 5.81
C ARG A 101 0.65 6.44 5.02
N HIS A 102 1.06 5.33 4.43
CA HIS A 102 2.29 5.29 3.63
C HIS A 102 2.18 6.13 2.35
N ALA A 103 1.03 6.06 1.67
CA ALA A 103 0.77 6.83 0.46
C ALA A 103 0.80 8.34 0.74
N LEU A 104 0.16 8.80 1.82
CA LEU A 104 0.20 10.22 2.21
C LEU A 104 1.61 10.69 2.58
N ASN A 105 2.40 9.87 3.28
CA ASN A 105 3.77 10.20 3.60
C ASN A 105 4.63 10.32 2.34
N LEU A 106 4.47 9.38 1.40
CA LEU A 106 5.14 9.41 0.10
C LEU A 106 4.72 10.64 -0.71
N THR A 107 3.42 10.92 -0.83
CA THR A 107 2.91 12.11 -1.55
C THR A 107 3.46 13.39 -0.95
N ARG A 108 3.49 13.53 0.38
CA ARG A 108 4.10 14.71 1.03
C ARG A 108 5.58 14.85 0.70
N LYS A 109 6.33 13.75 0.71
CA LYS A 109 7.76 13.78 0.35
C LYS A 109 7.93 14.17 -1.12
N LEU A 110 7.19 13.55 -2.03
CA LEU A 110 7.18 13.89 -3.44
C LEU A 110 6.87 15.39 -3.64
N GLU A 111 5.84 15.93 -2.97
CA GLU A 111 5.48 17.36 -3.00
C GLU A 111 6.62 18.32 -2.63
N THR A 112 7.60 17.87 -1.83
CA THR A 112 8.80 18.66 -1.50
C THR A 112 9.90 18.57 -2.57
N VAL A 113 9.95 17.49 -3.34
CA VAL A 113 10.93 17.23 -4.40
C VAL A 113 10.40 17.85 -5.70
N LYS A 114 10.48 19.17 -5.81
CA LYS A 114 10.19 19.91 -7.06
C LYS A 114 11.28 19.68 -8.10
N SER A 115 11.48 18.45 -8.57
CA SER A 115 12.36 18.20 -9.72
C SER A 115 11.61 18.54 -11.01
N THR A 116 12.19 19.44 -11.80
CA THR A 116 11.65 19.92 -13.08
C THR A 116 11.91 18.99 -14.25
N GLU A 117 12.80 17.99 -14.10
CA GLU A 117 13.27 17.17 -15.22
C GLU A 117 12.31 16.06 -15.65
N ASP A 118 11.39 15.63 -14.77
CA ASP A 118 10.41 14.57 -15.07
C ASP A 118 9.04 14.83 -14.42
N ARG A 119 8.53 16.03 -14.67
CA ARG A 119 7.29 16.55 -14.07
C ARG A 119 6.09 15.65 -14.32
N ASP A 120 5.99 15.02 -15.49
CA ASP A 120 4.85 14.20 -15.87
C ASP A 120 4.84 12.86 -15.15
N SER A 121 5.98 12.15 -15.10
CA SER A 121 6.12 10.91 -14.33
C SER A 121 5.87 11.17 -12.84
N TYR A 122 6.34 12.31 -12.34
CA TYR A 122 6.11 12.77 -10.98
C TYR A 122 4.61 13.04 -10.67
N ILE A 123 3.92 13.78 -11.54
CA ILE A 123 2.48 14.04 -11.40
C ILE A 123 1.71 12.71 -11.46
N GLN A 124 2.07 11.83 -12.39
CA GLN A 124 1.44 10.51 -12.53
C GLN A 124 1.61 9.68 -11.26
N ALA A 125 2.79 9.70 -10.63
CA ALA A 125 3.03 9.00 -9.37
C ALA A 125 2.11 9.53 -8.26
N ILE A 126 2.01 10.84 -8.08
CA ILE A 126 1.11 11.44 -7.07
C ILE A 126 -0.35 11.11 -7.34
N ILE A 127 -0.80 11.24 -8.59
CA ILE A 127 -2.17 10.91 -8.99
C ILE A 127 -2.47 9.43 -8.69
N ASN A 128 -1.57 8.53 -9.03
CA ASN A 128 -1.75 7.10 -8.76
C ASN A 128 -1.91 6.82 -7.25
N GLN A 129 -1.09 7.47 -6.41
CA GLN A 129 -1.21 7.34 -4.95
C GLN A 129 -2.53 7.90 -4.42
N ARG A 130 -2.94 9.10 -4.88
CA ARG A 130 -4.22 9.71 -4.48
C ARG A 130 -5.43 8.89 -4.92
N LEU A 131 -5.40 8.34 -6.14
CA LEU A 131 -6.44 7.43 -6.63
C LEU A 131 -6.50 6.13 -5.82
N ALA A 132 -5.35 5.55 -5.46
CA ALA A 132 -5.30 4.37 -4.59
C ALA A 132 -5.91 4.66 -3.21
N ILE A 133 -5.59 5.81 -2.61
CA ILE A 133 -6.20 6.29 -1.37
C ILE A 133 -7.72 6.41 -1.51
N GLY A 134 -8.21 7.06 -2.57
CA GLY A 134 -9.64 7.24 -2.81
C GLY A 134 -10.40 5.91 -2.96
N LYS A 135 -9.79 4.94 -3.66
CA LYS A 135 -10.35 3.57 -3.78
C LYS A 135 -10.47 2.87 -2.43
N ILE A 136 -9.44 2.94 -1.60
CA ILE A 136 -9.46 2.35 -0.25
C ILE A 136 -10.53 3.01 0.60
N TYR A 137 -10.59 4.34 0.61
CA TYR A 137 -11.61 5.08 1.36
C TYR A 137 -13.05 4.74 0.96
N SER A 138 -13.30 4.48 -0.32
CA SER A 138 -14.62 4.05 -0.81
C SER A 138 -15.10 2.71 -0.25
N LYS A 139 -14.15 1.85 0.17
CA LYS A 139 -14.39 0.47 0.57
C LYS A 139 -14.08 0.22 2.06
N LEU A 140 -13.51 1.21 2.75
CA LEU A 140 -13.18 1.11 4.16
C LEU A 140 -14.45 0.85 4.97
N TYR A 141 -14.38 -0.12 5.87
CA TYR A 141 -15.49 -0.45 6.72
C TYR A 141 -15.48 0.50 7.92
N ASP A 142 -16.06 1.69 7.74
CA ASP A 142 -16.32 2.63 8.81
C ASP A 142 -17.83 2.76 9.05
N LYS A 143 -18.25 2.74 10.31
CA LYS A 143 -19.67 2.85 10.67
C LYS A 143 -20.17 4.29 10.50
N ASP A 144 -19.27 5.27 10.42
CA ASP A 144 -19.61 6.68 10.27
C ASP A 144 -19.47 7.15 8.81
N ARG A 145 -20.61 7.38 8.14
CA ARG A 145 -20.66 7.91 6.76
C ARG A 145 -20.03 9.30 6.62
N LYS A 146 -19.97 10.11 7.69
CA LYS A 146 -19.31 11.43 7.64
C LYS A 146 -17.80 11.28 7.44
N GLN A 147 -17.22 10.26 8.06
CA GLN A 147 -15.80 9.98 7.96
C GLN A 147 -15.43 9.56 6.53
N VAL A 148 -16.28 8.78 5.86
CA VAL A 148 -16.12 8.41 4.44
C VAL A 148 -16.11 9.63 3.53
N ILE A 149 -16.99 10.61 3.74
CA ILE A 149 -17.00 11.85 2.95
C ILE A 149 -15.74 12.68 3.20
N GLU A 150 -15.32 12.81 4.46
CA GLU A 150 -14.09 13.51 4.82
C GLU A 150 -12.85 12.86 4.18
N TYR A 151 -12.84 11.54 4.13
CA TYR A 151 -11.80 10.76 3.47
C TYR A 151 -11.73 11.01 1.96
N TYR A 152 -12.88 11.10 1.27
CA TYR A 152 -12.91 11.52 -0.13
C TYR A 152 -12.33 12.91 -0.33
N LEU A 153 -12.71 13.88 0.52
CA LEU A 153 -12.15 15.23 0.46
C LEU A 153 -10.62 15.25 0.67
N LYS A 154 -10.08 14.38 1.53
CA LYS A 154 -8.63 14.24 1.75
C LYS A 154 -7.87 13.55 0.61
N SER A 155 -8.58 12.84 -0.27
CA SER A 155 -7.99 12.18 -1.43
C SER A 155 -7.89 13.09 -2.66
N LEU A 156 -8.62 14.21 -2.68
CA LEU A 156 -8.59 15.25 -3.71
C LEU A 156 -7.40 16.19 -3.50
#